data_AF-A0A7W1QDC0-F1
#
_entry.id   AF-A0A7W1QDC0-F1
#
_cell.length_a   1.000
_cell.length_b   1.000
_cell.length_c   1.000
_cell.angle_alpha   90.00
_cell.angle_beta   90.00
_cell.angle_gamma   90.00
#
_symmetry.space_group_name_H-M   'P 1'
#
loop_
_entity.id
_entity.type
_entity.pdbx_description
1 polymer ?
#
loop_
_entity_poly.entity_id
_entity_poly.type
_entity_poly.pdbx_seq_one_letter_code
_entity_poly.pdbx_strand_id
1 'polypeptide(L)' 'IEVGSGGSIPLVPMLNETFPGIEVLIWGAMDERSFIHSVNESVDLSEIEHIALAEALFLRNLGEGTGEPDATLEA' A
#
# COMPACT_ATOMS: atom_id res chain seq x y z
N ILE A 1 -7.53 6.61 19.69
CA ILE A 1 -7.01 6.69 18.30
C ILE A 1 -6.18 5.44 18.09
N GLU A 2 -6.54 4.61 17.12
CA GLU A 2 -5.77 3.42 16.76
C GLU A 2 -4.63 3.82 15.82
N VAL A 3 -3.41 3.40 16.13
CA VAL A 3 -2.22 3.65 15.31
C VAL A 3 -2.32 2.81 14.05
N GLY A 4 -2.09 3.42 12.87
CA GLY A 4 -2.26 2.73 11.58
C GLY A 4 -3.68 2.79 11.01
N SER A 5 -4.63 3.46 11.68
CA SER A 5 -6.01 3.64 11.22
C SER A 5 -6.19 4.47 9.94
N GLY A 6 -5.11 5.01 9.37
CA GLY A 6 -5.18 5.90 8.22
C GLY A 6 -5.90 7.23 8.49
N GLY A 7 -6.11 7.62 9.75
CA GLY A 7 -6.89 8.82 10.10
C GLY A 7 -6.34 10.16 9.58
N SER A 8 -5.08 10.21 9.13
CA SER A 8 -4.50 11.36 8.41
C SER A 8 -4.87 11.41 6.92
N ILE A 9 -5.46 10.35 6.37
CA ILE A 9 -5.94 10.23 4.99
C ILE A 9 -7.47 10.28 5.03
N PRO A 10 -8.10 11.43 4.71
CA PRO A 10 -9.54 11.63 4.90
C PRO A 10 -10.46 10.61 4.22
N LEU A 11 -9.96 9.93 3.18
CA LEU A 11 -10.69 8.86 2.50
C LEU A 11 -10.93 7.63 3.39
N VAL A 12 -10.00 7.30 4.30
CA VAL A 12 -10.11 6.08 5.12
C VAL A 12 -11.31 6.12 6.09
N PRO A 13 -11.49 7.16 6.92
CA PRO A 13 -12.67 7.24 7.78
C PRO A 13 -13.97 7.31 6.96
N MET A 14 -13.97 8.01 5.82
CA MET A 14 -15.12 8.05 4.92
C MET A 14 -15.52 6.66 4.42
N LEU A 15 -14.56 5.85 3.97
CA LEU A 15 -14.81 4.48 3.51
C LEU A 15 -15.33 3.59 4.64
N ASN A 16 -14.75 3.70 5.84
CA ASN A 16 -15.17 2.90 6.99
C ASN A 16 -16.59 3.25 7.46
N GLU A 17 -16.97 4.54 7.42
CA GLU A 17 -18.34 4.98 7.71
C GLU A 17 -19.34 4.51 6.64
N THR A 18 -18.93 4.50 5.37
CA THR A 18 -19.79 4.12 4.24
C THR A 18 -19.96 2.60 4.12
N PHE A 19 -18.91 1.84 4.41
CA PHE A 19 -18.85 0.38 4.29
C PHE A 19 -18.36 -0.25 5.60
N PRO A 20 -19.24 -0.45 6.59
CA PRO A 20 -18.84 -0.99 7.88
C PRO A 20 -18.16 -2.37 7.74
N GLY A 21 -16.95 -2.49 8.29
CA GLY A 21 -16.16 -3.73 8.24
C GLY A 21 -15.28 -3.88 7.01
N ILE A 22 -15.13 -2.84 6.19
CA ILE A 22 -14.15 -2.82 5.09
C ILE A 22 -12.72 -2.93 5.63
N GLU A 23 -11.91 -3.75 4.97
CA GLU A 23 -10.45 -3.74 5.14
C GLU A 23 -9.84 -2.77 4.13
N VAL A 24 -8.97 -1.89 4.61
CA VAL A 24 -8.33 -0.85 3.79
C VAL A 24 -6.82 -1.03 3.89
N LEU A 25 -6.19 -1.16 2.73
CA LEU A 25 -4.74 -1.18 2.61
C LEU A 25 -4.31 -0.02 1.71
N ILE A 26 -3.37 0.80 2.19
CA ILE A 26 -2.81 1.95 1.47
C ILE A 26 -1.30 1.74 1.38
N TRP A 27 -0.77 1.80 0.16
CA TRP A 27 0.66 1.86 -0.11
C TRP A 27 0.92 2.81 -1.29
N GLY A 28 2.19 3.16 -1.51
CA GLY A 28 2.63 3.99 -2.63
C GLY A 28 4.15 4.14 -2.63
N ALA A 29 4.71 4.70 -3.70
CA ALA A 29 6.15 4.98 -3.78
C ALA A 29 6.54 6.08 -2.79
N MET A 30 7.58 5.83 -2.00
CA MET A 30 8.16 6.80 -1.06
C MET A 30 9.59 6.40 -0.73
N ASP A 31 10.46 7.38 -0.57
CA ASP A 31 11.80 7.25 -0.02
C ASP A 31 12.07 8.37 1.00
N GLU A 32 13.24 8.33 1.65
CA GLU A 32 13.66 9.29 2.67
C GLU A 32 13.66 10.76 2.20
N ARG A 33 13.80 10.97 0.89
CA ARG A 33 13.89 12.30 0.24
C ARG A 33 12.62 12.66 -0.51
N SER A 34 11.51 11.95 -0.27
CA SER A 34 10.30 12.24 -1.04
C SER A 34 9.78 13.66 -0.80
N PHE A 35 9.96 14.20 0.41
CA PHE A 35 9.56 15.57 0.76
C PHE A 35 8.15 15.94 0.30
N ILE A 36 7.20 15.03 0.53
CA ILE A 36 5.80 15.18 0.11
C ILE A 36 5.26 16.53 0.59
N HIS A 37 4.68 17.30 -0.33
CA HIS A 37 4.18 18.67 -0.15
C HIS A 37 5.26 19.78 -0.06
N SER A 38 6.50 19.51 -0.49
CA SER A 38 7.58 20.50 -0.57
C SER A 38 7.88 20.91 -2.01
N VAL A 39 8.65 21.99 -2.19
CA VAL A 39 9.08 22.48 -3.52
C VAL A 39 9.99 21.47 -4.23
N ASN A 40 10.80 20.73 -3.48
CA ASN A 40 11.72 19.71 -3.99
C ASN A 40 11.17 18.30 -3.79
N GLU A 41 9.86 18.13 -3.90
CA GLU A 41 9.23 16.81 -3.88
C GLU A 41 9.81 15.94 -5.01
N SER A 42 10.21 14.73 -4.67
CA SER A 42 10.83 13.78 -5.60
C SER A 42 10.54 12.36 -5.17
N VAL A 43 10.93 11.38 -5.97
CA VAL A 43 10.98 9.99 -5.53
C VAL A 43 12.08 9.28 -6.32
N ASP A 44 12.76 8.32 -5.70
CA ASP A 44 13.74 7.50 -6.40
C ASP A 44 13.05 6.69 -7.51
N LEU A 45 13.68 6.64 -8.69
CA LEU A 45 13.14 5.89 -9.81
C LEU A 45 13.07 4.39 -9.52
N SER A 46 14.01 3.85 -8.74
CA SER A 46 13.95 2.44 -8.34
C SER A 46 12.74 2.17 -7.44
N GLU A 47 12.33 3.12 -6.59
CA GLU A 47 11.13 2.95 -5.76
C GLU A 47 9.87 2.91 -6.60
N ILE A 48 9.80 3.69 -7.69
CA ILE A 48 8.70 3.59 -8.67
C ILE A 48 8.69 2.19 -9.31
N GLU A 49 9.84 1.68 -9.75
CA GLU A 49 9.95 0.36 -10.37
C GLU A 49 9.55 -0.76 -9.38
N HIS A 50 10.04 -0.69 -8.14
CA HIS A 50 9.75 -1.67 -7.10
C HIS A 50 8.27 -1.67 -6.71
N ILE A 51 7.66 -0.51 -6.50
CA ILE A 51 6.25 -0.45 -6.10
C ILE A 51 5.34 -0.97 -7.22
N ALA A 52 5.67 -0.69 -8.49
CA ALA A 52 4.91 -1.18 -9.62
C ALA A 52 4.98 -2.71 -9.72
N LEU A 53 6.16 -3.29 -9.49
CA LEU A 53 6.33 -4.74 -9.41
C LEU A 53 5.56 -5.33 -8.24
N ALA A 54 5.67 -4.73 -7.05
CA ALA A 54 4.97 -5.19 -5.85
C ALA A 54 3.45 -5.15 -6.02
N GLU A 55 2.90 -4.07 -6.60
CA GLU A 55 1.48 -3.93 -6.90
C GLU A 55 1.01 -5.00 -7.89
N ALA A 56 1.77 -5.23 -8.97
CA ALA A 56 1.44 -6.26 -9.96
C ALA A 56 1.42 -7.67 -9.33
N LEU A 57 2.43 -7.99 -8.50
CA LEU A 57 2.51 -9.27 -7.79
C LEU A 57 1.38 -9.41 -6.78
N PHE A 58 1.08 -8.37 -6.01
CA PHE A 58 -0.02 -8.36 -5.06
C PHE A 58 -1.37 -8.63 -5.75
N LEU A 59 -1.68 -7.90 -6.82
CA LEU A 59 -2.95 -8.06 -7.54
C LEU A 59 -3.07 -9.43 -8.19
N ARG A 60 -1.97 -9.96 -8.75
CA ARG A 60 -1.95 -11.33 -9.30
C ARG A 60 -2.25 -12.35 -8.20
N ASN A 61 -1.51 -12.30 -7.10
CA ASN A 61 -1.68 -13.26 -6.00
C ASN A 61 -3.05 -13.13 -5.32
N LEU A 62 -3.58 -11.90 -5.20
CA LEU A 62 -4.92 -11.65 -4.68
C LEU A 62 -6.00 -12.23 -5.60
N GLY A 63 -5.84 -12.08 -6.91
CA GLY A 63 -6.78 -12.59 -7.93
C GLY A 63 -6.76 -14.10 -8.08
N GLU A 64 -5.63 -14.75 -7.78
CA GLU A 64 -5.51 -16.22 -7.74
C GLU A 64 -6.29 -16.83 -6.56
N GLY A 65 -6.68 -16.01 -5.57
CA GLY A 65 -7.29 -16.46 -4.31
C GLY A 65 -6.26 -17.20 -3.47
N THR A 66 -6.47 -17.29 -2.15
CA THR A 66 -5.59 -18.06 -1.26
C THR A 66 -5.68 -19.55 -1.59
N GLY A 67 -5.00 -20.00 -2.64
CA GLY A 67 -4.26 -21.25 -2.56
C GLY A 67 -3.28 -21.08 -1.40
N GLU A 68 -3.16 -22.08 -0.55
CA GLU A 68 -2.29 -22.08 0.63
C GLU A 68 -0.92 -21.43 0.33
N PRO A 69 -0.32 -20.72 1.31
CA PRO A 69 0.97 -20.05 1.10
C PRO A 69 1.98 -21.01 0.48
N ASP A 70 2.60 -20.58 -0.62
CA ASP A 70 3.66 -21.34 -1.28
C ASP A 70 4.83 -21.51 -0.31
N ALA A 71 4.97 -22.73 0.23
CA ALA A 71 5.99 -23.11 1.19
C ALA A 71 7.44 -23.01 0.66
N THR A 72 7.64 -22.59 -0.60
CA THR A 72 8.98 -22.47 -1.21
C THR A 72 9.64 -21.09 -1.01
N LEU A 73 8.97 -20.11 -0.41
CA LEU A 73 9.53 -18.79 -0.10
C LEU A 73 10.24 -18.68 1.27
N GLU A 74 10.37 -19.77 2.03
CA GLU A 74 11.22 -19.83 3.25
C GLU A 74 12.60 -20.49 3.00
N ALA A 75 13.38 -19.98 2.05
CA ALA A 75 14.79 -20.36 1.88
C ALA A 75 15.70 -19.14 1.76
#